data_AF-A0A4Y9J1Y1-F1
#
_entry.id   AF-A0A4Y9J1Y1-F1
#
_cell.length_a   1.000
_cell.length_b   1.000
_cell.length_c   1.000
_cell.angle_alpha   90.00
_cell.angle_beta   90.00
_cell.angle_gamma   90.00
#
_symmetry.space_group_name_H-M   'P 1'
#
loop_
_entity.id
_entity.type
_entity.pdbx_description
1 polymer ?
#
loop_
_entity_poly.entity_id
_entity_poly.type
_entity_poly.pdbx_seq_one_letter_code
_entity_poly.pdbx_strand_id
1 'polypeptide(L)'
;MRKNLLSLLSVACAMCLFTACENDDDAQFTVPSGPVTYKSGEGLMFTSNGEIVDNAQVTYIPDEVNNYLGEITVALIDNARAESLQVLPGSTSVTFAVELEDAMDKFVFSGNGETDYCTFDYDGSIQQSSMYLNFTNINIKDVDIPGYKATFTDASGLVMTYNGNPLLGKQVVVVTEPGLTSAKLVMSGETLDISELMGMIPSSRADESDMDALMNLPTCGVIPGSVTNELTVELNSDNEFNGSGETEFITFSYDGKITEESLVFNITDATLKDSSLAGSKWEIYNEPNPWYDPEDPSAGAAVTYNGVHVLWESEKKVELFPGSEMQIGELVTLALAFVSIEGPDGTPASIHNLLGMALKDITFLADGNITATYLDTATGAYSASPVNLAQYVVTGAGELRLFLNPSAIIANVINHGGKSRSVDTMSILMNVAQDVVPCLVNGFPVVYGTDKTGYYENMEYFALGTEFLKPVLNAVSPIFSDEEFIQMVMEAMSSDPVFGSMASMMEPVLRDLPEIIEKTTAIEVGINVVRLQ
;
A
#
# COMPACT_ATOMS: atom_id res chain seq x y z
N MET A 1 27.86 -45.22 13.16
CA MET A 1 29.14 -45.06 12.42
C MET A 1 28.92 -44.56 10.97
N ARG A 2 28.27 -43.40 10.78
CA ARG A 2 28.17 -42.73 9.47
C ARG A 2 28.15 -41.18 9.56
N LYS A 3 28.39 -40.60 10.74
CA LYS A 3 28.47 -39.14 10.95
C LYS A 3 29.89 -38.59 11.08
N ASN A 4 30.92 -39.44 11.15
CA ASN A 4 32.33 -39.00 11.29
C ASN A 4 33.13 -39.02 9.98
N LEU A 5 32.46 -39.13 8.82
CA LEU A 5 33.15 -39.14 7.52
C LEU A 5 33.01 -37.81 6.76
N LEU A 6 32.04 -36.95 7.12
CA LEU A 6 31.89 -35.61 6.53
C LEU A 6 32.77 -34.56 7.21
N SER A 7 33.02 -34.66 8.53
CA SER A 7 33.95 -33.76 9.22
C SER A 7 35.41 -34.00 8.86
N LEU A 8 35.74 -35.18 8.31
CA LEU A 8 37.08 -35.48 7.81
C LEU A 8 37.30 -34.90 6.39
N LEU A 9 36.22 -34.64 5.63
CA LEU A 9 36.30 -34.02 4.31
C LEU A 9 36.39 -32.49 4.39
N SER A 10 35.78 -31.85 5.41
CA SER A 10 35.93 -30.41 5.64
C SER A 10 37.33 -30.04 6.15
N VAL A 11 37.98 -30.93 6.93
CA VAL A 11 39.37 -30.75 7.37
C VAL A 11 40.38 -31.02 6.23
N ALA A 12 40.03 -31.87 5.25
CA ALA A 12 40.89 -32.16 4.09
C ALA A 12 40.85 -31.04 3.03
N CYS A 13 39.73 -30.30 2.90
CA CYS A 13 39.64 -29.16 1.98
C CYS A 13 40.38 -27.90 2.49
N ALA A 14 40.64 -27.79 3.80
CA ALA A 14 41.47 -26.73 4.38
C ALA A 14 42.98 -26.94 4.17
N MET A 15 43.41 -28.13 3.74
CA MET A 15 44.83 -28.45 3.48
C MET A 15 45.26 -28.26 2.00
N CYS A 16 44.40 -27.72 1.13
CA CYS A 16 44.69 -27.57 -0.31
C CYS A 16 44.82 -26.12 -0.82
N LEU A 17 45.04 -25.14 0.05
CA LEU A 17 45.41 -23.77 -0.36
C LEU A 17 46.74 -23.33 0.26
N PHE A 18 47.79 -24.13 0.09
CA PHE A 18 49.16 -23.64 0.12
C PHE A 18 49.83 -23.97 -1.21
N THR A 19 49.79 -23.02 -2.15
CA THR A 19 50.91 -22.73 -3.05
C THR A 19 50.73 -21.32 -3.61
N ALA A 20 51.35 -20.32 -2.98
CA ALA A 20 51.83 -19.12 -3.67
C ALA A 20 52.89 -18.42 -2.80
N CYS A 21 54.15 -18.76 -3.08
CA CYS A 21 55.39 -18.02 -2.86
C CYS A 21 55.74 -17.48 -1.46
N GLU A 22 56.80 -18.08 -0.92
CA GLU A 22 57.80 -17.49 -0.04
C GLU A 22 58.05 -16.00 -0.32
N ASN A 23 57.98 -15.20 0.74
CA ASN A 23 58.94 -14.14 0.96
C ASN A 23 59.42 -14.26 2.42
N ASP A 24 60.69 -14.62 2.59
CA ASP A 24 61.45 -14.50 3.83
C ASP A 24 61.49 -13.01 4.23
N ASP A 25 60.54 -12.56 5.05
CA ASP A 25 60.66 -11.42 5.99
C ASP A 25 59.34 -11.12 6.75
N ASP A 26 58.40 -12.08 6.86
CA ASP A 26 57.18 -11.85 7.63
C ASP A 26 57.47 -11.96 9.13
N ALA A 27 57.41 -10.81 9.81
CA ALA A 27 57.44 -10.75 11.26
C ALA A 27 56.40 -11.73 11.83
N GLN A 28 56.84 -12.56 12.78
CA GLN A 28 55.95 -13.50 13.48
C GLN A 28 54.70 -12.75 13.95
N PHE A 29 53.50 -13.27 13.62
CA PHE A 29 52.26 -12.66 14.06
C PHE A 29 52.28 -12.52 15.58
N THR A 30 52.18 -11.29 16.07
CA THR A 30 52.25 -10.96 17.50
C THR A 30 50.87 -10.57 17.97
N VAL A 31 50.59 -10.84 19.25
CA VAL A 31 49.31 -10.50 19.87
C VAL A 31 49.07 -8.99 19.73
N PRO A 32 47.89 -8.57 19.22
CA PRO A 32 47.58 -7.16 19.03
C PRO A 32 47.81 -6.34 20.31
N SER A 33 48.53 -5.22 20.20
CA SER A 33 48.81 -4.33 21.33
C SER A 33 47.80 -3.17 21.46
N GLY A 34 46.78 -3.14 20.60
CA GLY A 34 45.68 -2.17 20.63
C GLY A 34 44.42 -2.77 20.01
N PRO A 35 43.27 -2.06 20.07
CA PRO A 35 42.01 -2.59 19.60
C PRO A 35 42.03 -2.93 18.10
N VAL A 36 41.51 -4.10 17.73
CA VAL A 36 41.38 -4.56 16.33
C VAL A 36 39.95 -4.99 16.07
N THR A 37 39.37 -4.52 14.97
CA THR A 37 37.98 -4.84 14.57
C THR A 37 37.96 -5.61 13.26
N TYR A 38 37.18 -6.68 13.23
CA TYR A 38 36.90 -7.52 12.08
C TYR A 38 35.41 -7.40 11.73
N LYS A 39 35.06 -7.39 10.45
CA LYS A 39 33.67 -7.28 10.00
C LYS A 39 33.31 -8.44 9.10
N SER A 40 32.04 -8.81 9.09
CA SER A 40 31.53 -9.82 8.16
C SER A 40 31.81 -9.38 6.72
N GLY A 41 32.38 -10.26 5.92
CA GLY A 41 32.89 -9.93 4.57
C GLY A 41 34.30 -9.28 4.54
N GLU A 42 34.83 -8.85 5.69
CA GLU A 42 36.16 -8.24 5.86
C GLU A 42 36.93 -8.95 6.98
N GLY A 43 37.30 -10.21 6.74
CA GLY A 43 38.15 -10.99 7.64
C GLY A 43 37.45 -11.63 8.85
N LEU A 44 36.15 -11.44 9.05
CA LEU A 44 35.39 -12.16 10.09
C LEU A 44 34.71 -13.41 9.52
N MET A 45 34.93 -14.54 10.17
CA MET A 45 34.10 -15.75 10.06
C MET A 45 33.41 -15.97 11.40
N PHE A 46 32.15 -15.59 11.53
CA PHE A 46 31.37 -15.74 12.74
C PHE A 46 30.25 -16.77 12.53
N THR A 47 30.18 -17.77 13.43
CA THR A 47 29.07 -18.71 13.49
C THR A 47 28.39 -18.70 14.86
N SER A 48 27.08 -18.88 14.88
CA SER A 48 26.29 -19.01 16.10
C SER A 48 25.37 -20.22 15.97
N ASN A 49 25.48 -21.17 16.90
CA ASN A 49 24.73 -22.44 16.91
C ASN A 49 24.79 -23.24 15.58
N GLY A 50 25.90 -23.10 14.84
CA GLY A 50 26.11 -23.79 13.56
C GLY A 50 25.66 -23.02 12.31
N GLU A 51 25.09 -21.83 12.45
CA GLU A 51 24.74 -20.94 11.34
C GLU A 51 25.76 -19.80 11.18
N ILE A 52 25.97 -19.35 9.95
CA ILE A 52 26.88 -18.22 9.66
C ILE A 52 26.16 -16.92 9.96
N VAL A 53 26.82 -16.03 10.68
CA VAL A 53 26.35 -14.66 10.94
C VAL A 53 27.12 -13.72 10.03
N ASP A 54 26.44 -13.13 9.04
CA ASP A 54 27.06 -12.37 7.94
C ASP A 54 26.93 -10.84 8.05
N ASN A 55 26.46 -10.35 9.20
CA ASN A 55 26.17 -8.94 9.47
C ASN A 55 26.76 -8.43 10.81
N ALA A 56 27.81 -9.07 11.31
CA ALA A 56 28.44 -8.73 12.59
C ALA A 56 29.81 -8.06 12.44
N GLN A 57 30.19 -7.31 13.45
CA GLN A 57 31.55 -6.84 13.71
C GLN A 57 32.04 -7.37 15.07
N VAL A 58 33.31 -7.76 15.13
CA VAL A 58 33.95 -8.27 16.34
C VAL A 58 35.22 -7.46 16.61
N THR A 59 35.32 -6.89 17.80
CA THR A 59 36.46 -6.10 18.25
C THR A 59 37.17 -6.81 19.39
N TYR A 60 38.45 -7.10 19.22
CA TYR A 60 39.34 -7.48 20.32
C TYR A 60 39.98 -6.24 20.92
N ILE A 61 39.87 -6.08 22.23
CA ILE A 61 40.44 -4.99 23.02
C ILE A 61 41.43 -5.60 24.01
N PRO A 62 42.75 -5.50 23.77
CA PRO A 62 43.75 -6.06 24.68
C PRO A 62 43.82 -5.27 26.00
N ASP A 63 44.15 -5.97 27.09
CA ASP A 63 44.44 -5.38 28.39
C ASP A 63 45.72 -4.53 28.35
N GLU A 64 45.74 -3.43 29.11
CA GLU A 64 46.85 -2.46 29.11
C GLU A 64 48.17 -3.05 29.67
N VAL A 65 48.10 -4.11 30.48
CA VAL A 65 49.24 -4.73 31.18
C VAL A 65 49.68 -6.03 30.52
N ASN A 66 48.74 -6.87 30.09
CA ASN A 66 49.03 -8.13 29.41
C ASN A 66 48.14 -8.31 28.18
N ASN A 67 48.69 -8.11 26.99
CA ASN A 67 47.94 -8.21 25.73
C ASN A 67 47.41 -9.61 25.39
N TYR A 68 47.84 -10.67 26.09
CA TYR A 68 47.22 -12.01 26.01
C TYR A 68 45.89 -12.10 26.77
N LEU A 69 45.60 -11.11 27.62
CA LEU A 69 44.29 -10.92 28.23
C LEU A 69 43.59 -9.76 27.52
N GLY A 70 42.28 -9.82 27.41
CA GLY A 70 41.51 -8.75 26.81
C GLY A 70 40.02 -9.04 26.80
N GLU A 71 39.28 -8.16 26.16
CA GLU A 71 37.84 -8.31 25.94
C GLU A 71 37.56 -8.46 24.45
N ILE A 72 36.61 -9.35 24.12
CA ILE A 72 36.00 -9.40 22.80
C ILE A 72 34.62 -8.79 22.91
N THR A 73 34.35 -7.80 22.06
CA THR A 73 33.01 -7.23 21.87
C THR A 73 32.48 -7.62 20.51
N VAL A 74 31.30 -8.24 20.48
CA VAL A 74 30.57 -8.62 19.27
C VAL A 74 29.34 -7.72 19.15
N ALA A 75 29.15 -7.07 18.01
CA ALA A 75 28.00 -6.22 17.74
C ALA A 75 27.56 -6.37 16.28
N LEU A 76 26.31 -6.01 15.97
CA LEU A 76 25.82 -5.98 14.59
C LEU A 76 26.24 -4.70 13.87
N ILE A 77 26.44 -4.78 12.55
CA ILE A 77 26.94 -3.66 11.73
C ILE A 77 25.84 -2.61 11.47
N ASP A 78 24.61 -3.04 11.22
CA ASP A 78 23.47 -2.16 10.90
C ASP A 78 22.38 -2.24 11.98
N ASN A 79 22.48 -1.39 13.01
CA ASN A 79 21.38 -1.20 13.97
C ASN A 79 20.14 -0.50 13.33
N ALA A 80 20.23 -0.10 12.06
CA ALA A 80 19.18 0.66 11.36
C ALA A 80 18.19 -0.21 10.57
N ARG A 81 18.57 -1.45 10.22
CA ARG A 81 17.66 -2.43 9.57
C ARG A 81 17.33 -3.52 10.58
N ALA A 82 16.26 -3.25 11.31
CA ALA A 82 15.56 -4.13 12.24
C ALA A 82 16.24 -4.35 13.60
N GLU A 83 15.51 -3.99 14.66
CA GLU A 83 15.75 -4.44 16.05
C GLU A 83 15.54 -5.97 16.22
N SER A 84 15.52 -6.74 15.12
CA SER A 84 15.26 -8.19 15.07
C SER A 84 16.52 -9.05 15.07
N LEU A 85 17.70 -8.47 14.85
CA LEU A 85 18.95 -9.24 14.82
C LEU A 85 19.61 -9.12 16.20
N GLN A 86 19.87 -10.27 16.82
CA GLN A 86 20.56 -10.38 18.11
C GLN A 86 21.82 -11.23 17.92
N VAL A 87 22.91 -10.85 18.59
CA VAL A 87 24.16 -11.62 18.58
C VAL A 87 24.00 -12.92 19.38
N LEU A 88 23.30 -12.80 20.50
CA LEU A 88 22.84 -13.87 21.39
C LEU A 88 21.45 -13.48 21.90
N PRO A 89 20.62 -14.42 22.40
CA PRO A 89 19.30 -14.11 22.93
C PRO A 89 19.29 -12.88 23.85
N GLY A 90 18.43 -11.91 23.55
CA GLY A 90 18.23 -10.65 24.24
C GLY A 90 19.34 -9.60 24.10
N SER A 91 20.39 -9.84 23.29
CA SER A 91 21.59 -9.00 23.27
C SER A 91 21.95 -8.53 21.86
N THR A 92 21.94 -7.21 21.63
CA THR A 92 22.41 -6.56 20.38
C THR A 92 23.94 -6.40 20.35
N SER A 93 24.59 -6.51 21.52
CA SER A 93 26.03 -6.54 21.70
C SER A 93 26.37 -7.48 22.84
N VAL A 94 27.48 -8.21 22.72
CA VAL A 94 27.98 -9.13 23.75
C VAL A 94 29.45 -8.85 23.98
N THR A 95 29.85 -8.63 25.23
CA THR A 95 31.24 -8.44 25.62
C THR A 95 31.64 -9.52 26.63
N PHE A 96 32.77 -10.16 26.39
CA PHE A 96 33.31 -11.19 27.27
C PHE A 96 34.84 -11.15 27.30
N ALA A 97 35.40 -11.47 28.46
CA ALA A 97 36.84 -11.54 28.65
C ALA A 97 37.41 -12.81 28.01
N VAL A 98 38.63 -12.72 27.47
CA VAL A 98 39.35 -13.85 26.89
C VAL A 98 40.81 -13.87 27.33
N GLU A 99 41.36 -15.08 27.39
CA GLU A 99 42.78 -15.35 27.48
C GLU A 99 43.21 -16.03 26.17
N LEU A 100 44.19 -15.44 25.50
CA LEU A 100 44.74 -15.92 24.25
C LEU A 100 45.83 -16.96 24.54
N GLU A 101 45.79 -18.07 23.82
CA GLU A 101 46.84 -19.09 23.83
C GLU A 101 47.57 -19.12 22.48
N ASP A 102 48.89 -19.25 22.54
CA ASP A 102 49.75 -19.41 21.37
C ASP A 102 49.47 -20.73 20.63
N ALA A 103 49.17 -20.65 19.33
CA ALA A 103 48.97 -21.81 18.48
C ALA A 103 49.64 -21.62 17.11
N MET A 104 50.95 -21.86 17.04
CA MET A 104 51.82 -21.80 15.85
C MET A 104 51.76 -20.48 15.05
N ASP A 105 50.67 -20.23 14.33
CA ASP A 105 50.44 -19.12 13.39
C ASP A 105 49.21 -18.27 13.75
N LYS A 106 48.56 -18.55 14.88
CA LYS A 106 47.37 -17.85 15.37
C LYS A 106 47.31 -17.84 16.89
N PHE A 107 46.45 -16.99 17.43
CA PHE A 107 46.07 -17.02 18.84
C PHE A 107 44.69 -17.61 18.97
N VAL A 108 44.53 -18.62 19.81
CA VAL A 108 43.23 -19.27 20.04
C VAL A 108 42.67 -18.85 21.39
N PHE A 109 41.36 -18.86 21.51
CA PHE A 109 40.67 -18.64 22.77
C PHE A 109 39.43 -19.52 22.82
N SER A 110 39.05 -19.90 24.03
CA SER A 110 37.78 -20.58 24.28
C SER A 110 37.36 -20.36 25.72
N GLY A 111 36.08 -20.54 26.01
CA GLY A 111 35.55 -20.39 27.35
C GLY A 111 34.04 -20.46 27.39
N ASN A 112 33.50 -20.04 28.53
CA ASN A 112 32.08 -19.92 28.75
C ASN A 112 31.76 -18.45 29.02
N GLY A 113 30.71 -17.95 28.38
CA GLY A 113 30.20 -16.61 28.56
C GLY A 113 28.79 -16.63 29.14
N GLU A 114 28.38 -15.50 29.68
CA GLU A 114 27.08 -15.30 30.28
C GLU A 114 26.60 -13.89 29.93
N THR A 115 25.40 -13.79 29.36
CA THR A 115 24.65 -12.53 29.24
C THR A 115 23.57 -12.48 30.31
N ASP A 116 22.82 -11.39 30.41
CA ASP A 116 21.64 -11.34 31.29
C ASP A 116 20.60 -12.41 30.95
N TYR A 117 20.59 -12.94 29.72
CA TYR A 117 19.52 -13.81 29.19
C TYR A 117 19.95 -15.23 28.86
N CYS A 118 21.25 -15.50 28.67
CA CYS A 118 21.72 -16.83 28.31
C CYS A 118 23.13 -17.12 28.84
N THR A 119 23.48 -18.39 28.90
CA THR A 119 24.86 -18.87 29.00
C THR A 119 25.25 -19.47 27.65
N PHE A 120 26.51 -19.33 27.25
CA PHE A 120 27.00 -19.84 25.98
C PHE A 120 28.46 -20.28 26.11
N ASP A 121 28.87 -21.18 25.23
CA ASP A 121 30.26 -21.54 25.05
C ASP A 121 30.79 -20.77 23.83
N TYR A 122 32.03 -20.32 23.90
CA TYR A 122 32.69 -19.68 22.78
C TYR A 122 34.03 -20.34 22.48
N ASP A 123 34.36 -20.38 21.20
CA ASP A 123 35.69 -20.72 20.70
C ASP A 123 36.05 -19.83 19.51
N GLY A 124 37.32 -19.53 19.35
CA GLY A 124 37.75 -18.66 18.27
C GLY A 124 39.25 -18.61 18.08
N SER A 125 39.66 -17.90 17.04
CA SER A 125 41.06 -17.62 16.79
C SER A 125 41.27 -16.30 16.07
N ILE A 126 42.36 -15.61 16.42
CA ILE A 126 42.81 -14.37 15.80
C ILE A 126 44.05 -14.67 14.96
N GLN A 127 44.05 -14.17 13.72
CA GLN A 127 45.17 -14.17 12.77
C GLN A 127 45.42 -12.74 12.27
N GLN A 128 46.51 -12.54 11.53
CA GLN A 128 46.94 -11.21 11.05
C GLN A 128 45.84 -10.41 10.32
N SER A 129 45.00 -11.09 9.54
CA SER A 129 43.95 -10.46 8.73
C SER A 129 42.58 -11.10 8.89
N SER A 130 42.42 -12.06 9.82
CA SER A 130 41.14 -12.73 10.03
C SER A 130 40.88 -13.10 11.47
N MET A 131 39.59 -13.21 11.80
CA MET A 131 39.10 -13.71 13.07
C MET A 131 38.03 -14.77 12.82
N TYR A 132 38.17 -15.89 13.51
CA TYR A 132 37.12 -16.90 13.63
C TYR A 132 36.52 -16.77 15.03
N LEU A 133 35.19 -16.75 15.10
CA LEU A 133 34.44 -16.79 16.34
C LEU A 133 33.27 -17.74 16.17
N ASN A 134 32.99 -18.51 17.21
CA ASN A 134 31.87 -19.43 17.22
C ASN A 134 31.21 -19.45 18.59
N PHE A 135 29.88 -19.30 18.61
CA PHE A 135 29.06 -19.52 19.80
C PHE A 135 28.33 -20.85 19.71
N THR A 136 28.40 -21.64 20.79
CA THR A 136 27.76 -22.95 20.91
C THR A 136 27.13 -23.13 22.28
N ASN A 137 26.36 -24.20 22.47
CA ASN A 137 25.73 -24.55 23.74
C ASN A 137 24.98 -23.36 24.40
N ILE A 138 24.28 -22.59 23.57
CA ILE A 138 23.50 -21.43 24.02
C ILE A 138 22.30 -21.95 24.80
N ASN A 139 22.30 -21.74 26.11
CA ASN A 139 21.22 -22.10 27.02
C ASN A 139 20.58 -20.82 27.56
N ILE A 140 19.30 -20.62 27.26
CA ILE A 140 18.54 -19.46 27.75
C ILE A 140 18.29 -19.63 29.25
N LYS A 141 18.57 -18.58 30.01
CA LYS A 141 18.29 -18.53 31.44
C LYS A 141 16.78 -18.34 31.66
N ASP A 142 16.29 -18.75 32.83
CA ASP A 142 14.90 -18.50 33.25
C ASP A 142 14.72 -17.03 33.69
N VAL A 143 14.84 -16.13 32.72
CA VAL A 143 14.70 -14.67 32.81
C VAL A 143 14.11 -14.18 31.50
N ASP A 144 13.21 -13.20 31.59
CA ASP A 144 12.47 -12.71 30.44
C ASP A 144 13.42 -12.16 29.35
N ILE A 145 13.37 -12.77 28.16
CA ILE A 145 14.01 -12.25 26.94
C ILE A 145 13.34 -10.91 26.63
N PRO A 146 14.08 -9.83 26.32
CA PRO A 146 13.45 -8.55 26.02
C PRO A 146 12.54 -8.68 24.80
N GLY A 147 11.37 -8.06 24.88
CA GLY A 147 10.48 -7.91 23.75
C GLY A 147 11.18 -7.25 22.56
N TYR A 148 10.73 -7.53 21.35
CA TYR A 148 11.25 -6.92 20.13
C TYR A 148 10.15 -6.15 19.39
N LYS A 149 10.57 -5.14 18.62
CA LYS A 149 9.70 -4.37 17.74
C LYS A 149 10.07 -4.62 16.28
N ALA A 150 9.10 -5.02 15.47
CA ALA A 150 9.28 -5.25 14.03
C ALA A 150 8.16 -4.60 13.23
N THR A 151 8.45 -4.21 11.99
CA THR A 151 7.45 -3.70 11.04
C THR A 151 7.43 -4.59 9.81
N PHE A 152 6.28 -5.20 9.56
CA PHE A 152 6.04 -6.08 8.42
C PHE A 152 5.15 -5.36 7.40
N THR A 153 5.57 -5.36 6.14
CA THR A 153 4.80 -4.93 4.96
C THR A 153 4.87 -6.03 3.90
N ASP A 154 4.14 -5.89 2.78
CA ASP A 154 4.19 -6.88 1.69
C ASP A 154 5.64 -7.15 1.22
N ALA A 155 6.48 -6.11 1.25
CA ALA A 155 7.90 -6.20 0.88
C ALA A 155 8.80 -6.76 2.00
N SER A 156 8.35 -6.75 3.25
CA SER A 156 9.11 -7.20 4.42
C SER A 156 8.45 -8.36 5.17
N GLY A 157 7.82 -9.29 4.44
CA GLY A 157 7.38 -10.58 4.99
C GLY A 157 5.98 -10.59 5.60
N LEU A 158 5.16 -9.55 5.39
CA LEU A 158 3.74 -9.59 5.72
C LEU A 158 2.99 -10.44 4.70
N VAL A 159 2.21 -11.39 5.20
CA VAL A 159 1.20 -12.12 4.43
C VAL A 159 -0.13 -11.90 5.12
N MET A 160 -0.96 -11.03 4.56
CA MET A 160 -2.25 -10.67 5.15
C MET A 160 -3.42 -11.14 4.27
N THR A 161 -4.45 -11.70 4.91
CA THR A 161 -5.71 -12.04 4.23
C THR A 161 -6.91 -11.41 4.92
N TYR A 162 -7.94 -11.13 4.13
CA TYR A 162 -9.24 -10.65 4.58
C TYR A 162 -10.33 -11.56 4.02
N ASN A 163 -11.02 -12.28 4.90
CA ASN A 163 -11.96 -13.35 4.57
C ASN A 163 -11.40 -14.32 3.51
N GLY A 164 -10.13 -14.73 3.70
CA GLY A 164 -9.43 -15.68 2.84
C GLY A 164 -8.87 -15.12 1.53
N ASN A 165 -9.03 -13.82 1.25
CA ASN A 165 -8.48 -13.18 0.06
C ASN A 165 -7.26 -12.31 0.42
N PRO A 166 -6.20 -12.25 -0.40
CA PRO A 166 -5.03 -11.41 -0.13
C PRO A 166 -5.41 -9.94 0.08
N LEU A 167 -4.80 -9.30 1.08
CA LEU A 167 -4.98 -7.88 1.39
C LEU A 167 -3.64 -7.15 1.28
N LEU A 168 -3.44 -6.45 0.17
CA LEU A 168 -2.19 -5.75 -0.17
C LEU A 168 -2.16 -4.32 0.35
N GLY A 169 -0.97 -3.73 0.39
CA GLY A 169 -0.69 -2.33 0.74
C GLY A 169 -0.95 -2.05 2.21
N LYS A 170 -0.55 -2.96 3.09
CA LYS A 170 -0.77 -2.87 4.53
C LYS A 170 0.54 -3.03 5.28
N GLN A 171 0.58 -2.49 6.48
CA GLN A 171 1.68 -2.68 7.40
C GLN A 171 1.19 -3.10 8.78
N VAL A 172 2.02 -3.86 9.48
CA VAL A 172 1.80 -4.22 10.88
C VAL A 172 3.08 -3.99 11.68
N VAL A 173 2.99 -3.15 12.70
CA VAL A 173 4.03 -2.99 13.71
C VAL A 173 3.74 -3.95 14.84
N VAL A 174 4.64 -4.91 15.06
CA VAL A 174 4.59 -5.88 16.15
C VAL A 174 5.50 -5.39 17.27
N VAL A 175 5.00 -5.39 18.50
CA VAL A 175 5.79 -5.17 19.72
C VAL A 175 5.50 -6.35 20.65
N THR A 176 6.46 -7.24 20.86
CA THR A 176 6.29 -8.36 21.78
C THR A 176 6.61 -7.95 23.22
N GLU A 177 5.91 -8.55 24.18
CA GLU A 177 6.30 -8.44 25.59
C GLU A 177 7.52 -9.33 25.87
N PRO A 178 8.28 -9.05 26.93
CA PRO A 178 9.35 -9.92 27.36
C PRO A 178 8.88 -11.38 27.56
N GLY A 179 9.70 -12.34 27.14
CA GLY A 179 9.36 -13.77 27.17
C GLY A 179 8.41 -14.25 26.07
N LEU A 180 8.06 -13.40 25.08
CA LEU A 180 7.21 -13.73 23.92
C LEU A 180 5.86 -14.36 24.28
N THR A 181 5.28 -13.96 25.41
CA THR A 181 3.98 -14.48 25.86
C THR A 181 2.80 -13.73 25.26
N SER A 182 3.03 -12.51 24.78
CA SER A 182 2.02 -11.69 24.11
C SER A 182 2.67 -10.68 23.16
N ALA A 183 1.88 -10.15 22.23
CA ALA A 183 2.29 -9.11 21.30
C ALA A 183 1.21 -8.03 21.15
N LYS A 184 1.65 -6.78 21.04
CA LYS A 184 0.85 -5.67 20.54
C LYS A 184 1.06 -5.56 19.02
N LEU A 185 -0.02 -5.69 18.26
CA LEU A 185 -0.08 -5.52 16.81
C LEU A 185 -0.73 -4.17 16.51
N VAL A 186 -0.01 -3.27 15.82
CA VAL A 186 -0.55 -2.00 15.33
C VAL A 186 -0.64 -2.08 13.81
N MET A 187 -1.87 -2.17 13.31
CA MET A 187 -2.19 -2.32 11.89
C MET A 187 -2.52 -0.97 11.26
N SER A 188 -2.00 -0.70 10.07
CA SER A 188 -2.35 0.48 9.28
C SER A 188 -2.17 0.24 7.78
N GLY A 189 -2.55 1.23 6.96
CA GLY A 189 -2.15 1.27 5.56
C GLY A 189 -0.64 1.49 5.43
N GLU A 190 -0.01 0.83 4.47
CA GLU A 190 1.35 1.16 4.06
C GLU A 190 1.30 2.45 3.25
N THR A 191 2.30 3.33 3.44
CA THR A 191 2.37 4.57 2.67
C THR A 191 2.60 4.26 1.19
N LEU A 192 1.80 4.87 0.33
CA LEU A 192 1.96 4.74 -1.12
C LEU A 192 3.05 5.70 -1.59
N ASP A 193 4.09 5.15 -2.20
CA ASP A 193 5.02 5.94 -2.98
C ASP A 193 4.50 6.07 -4.43
N ILE A 194 4.05 7.27 -4.80
CA ILE A 194 3.61 7.52 -6.17
C ILE A 194 4.78 7.35 -7.15
N SER A 195 6.05 7.47 -6.73
CA SER A 195 7.19 7.22 -7.61
C SER A 195 7.22 5.80 -8.17
N GLU A 196 6.64 4.82 -7.46
CA GLU A 196 6.49 3.44 -7.95
C GLU A 196 5.42 3.33 -9.05
N LEU A 197 4.45 4.26 -9.08
CA LEU A 197 3.53 4.46 -10.20
C LEU A 197 4.18 5.19 -11.39
N MET A 198 5.33 5.84 -11.17
CA MET A 198 5.97 6.78 -12.12
C MET A 198 6.84 6.12 -13.20
N GLY A 199 6.85 4.79 -13.34
CA GLY A 199 7.27 4.15 -14.61
C GLY A 199 6.48 4.63 -15.84
N MET A 200 5.45 5.46 -15.63
CA MET A 200 4.55 6.08 -16.60
C MET A 200 4.78 7.60 -16.80
N ILE A 201 5.73 8.25 -16.10
CA ILE A 201 6.03 9.69 -16.24
C ILE A 201 7.35 9.88 -17.00
N PRO A 202 7.42 10.77 -18.02
CA PRO A 202 8.68 11.10 -18.67
C PRO A 202 9.67 11.72 -17.67
N SER A 203 10.93 11.28 -17.75
CA SER A 203 12.03 11.52 -16.80
C SER A 203 12.41 12.99 -16.56
N SER A 204 11.73 13.95 -17.18
CA SER A 204 12.02 15.39 -17.09
C SER A 204 11.40 16.11 -15.89
N ARG A 205 10.61 15.42 -15.05
CA ARG A 205 9.92 16.01 -13.87
C ARG A 205 10.29 15.40 -12.52
N ALA A 206 11.27 14.50 -12.49
CA ALA A 206 11.70 13.82 -11.25
C ALA A 206 12.48 14.73 -10.28
N ASP A 207 12.93 15.92 -10.72
CA ASP A 207 13.76 16.86 -9.95
C ASP A 207 12.98 18.08 -9.39
N GLU A 208 11.64 18.10 -9.49
CA GLU A 208 10.84 19.21 -8.94
C GLU A 208 10.59 19.05 -7.43
N SER A 209 10.93 20.08 -6.65
CA SER A 209 10.83 20.13 -5.18
C SER A 209 9.40 19.98 -4.62
N ASP A 210 8.38 20.11 -5.47
CA ASP A 210 6.98 20.00 -5.08
C ASP A 210 6.49 18.53 -5.07
N MET A 211 7.32 17.58 -5.51
CA MET A 211 7.01 16.14 -5.51
C MET A 211 7.06 15.51 -4.12
N ASP A 212 7.75 16.10 -3.15
CA ASP A 212 7.85 15.58 -1.77
C ASP A 212 6.47 15.40 -1.12
N ALA A 213 5.48 16.23 -1.47
CA ALA A 213 4.11 16.14 -0.95
C ALA A 213 3.32 14.92 -1.47
N LEU A 214 3.77 14.31 -2.57
CA LEU A 214 3.20 13.11 -3.18
C LEU A 214 4.04 11.84 -2.91
N MET A 215 5.17 11.98 -2.21
CA MET A 215 5.96 10.86 -1.71
C MET A 215 5.36 10.37 -0.39
N ASN A 216 5.23 9.05 -0.23
CA ASN A 216 4.73 8.41 0.99
C ASN A 216 3.32 8.85 1.43
N LEU A 217 2.36 8.83 0.50
CA LEU A 217 0.97 9.15 0.81
C LEU A 217 0.37 8.14 1.80
N PRO A 218 -0.25 8.59 2.90
CA PRO A 218 -0.93 7.68 3.81
C PRO A 218 -2.14 7.04 3.13
N THR A 219 -2.39 5.77 3.42
CA THR A 219 -3.48 4.98 2.81
C THR A 219 -4.44 4.44 3.88
N CYS A 220 -5.54 3.83 3.44
CA CYS A 220 -6.56 3.28 4.32
C CYS A 220 -6.02 2.10 5.16
N GLY A 221 -6.56 1.97 6.38
CA GLY A 221 -6.18 0.92 7.31
C GLY A 221 -6.61 -0.49 6.89
N VAL A 222 -6.35 -1.46 7.76
CA VAL A 222 -6.63 -2.87 7.51
C VAL A 222 -8.14 -3.19 7.61
N ILE A 223 -8.84 -2.59 8.57
CA ILE A 223 -10.29 -2.77 8.74
C ILE A 223 -10.99 -1.48 8.28
N PRO A 224 -11.98 -1.57 7.36
CA PRO A 224 -12.74 -0.41 6.90
C PRO A 224 -13.28 0.46 8.02
N GLY A 225 -13.19 1.78 7.85
CA GLY A 225 -13.61 2.75 8.86
C GLY A 225 -12.59 2.99 9.99
N SER A 226 -11.42 2.35 9.95
CA SER A 226 -10.37 2.55 10.96
C SER A 226 -9.02 2.84 10.31
N VAL A 227 -8.43 3.98 10.68
CA VAL A 227 -7.11 4.41 10.17
C VAL A 227 -6.01 3.51 10.71
N THR A 228 -6.03 3.28 12.02
CA THR A 228 -5.16 2.35 12.73
C THR A 228 -6.00 1.45 13.61
N ASN A 229 -5.57 0.20 13.77
CA ASN A 229 -6.16 -0.75 14.71
C ASN A 229 -5.07 -1.34 15.58
N GLU A 230 -5.34 -1.43 16.88
CA GLU A 230 -4.44 -2.07 17.83
C GLU A 230 -5.07 -3.35 18.36
N LEU A 231 -4.31 -4.43 18.36
CA LEU A 231 -4.68 -5.69 19.01
C LEU A 231 -3.58 -6.11 19.96
N THR A 232 -3.95 -6.52 21.16
CA THR A 232 -3.06 -7.27 22.05
C THR A 232 -3.44 -8.73 21.94
N VAL A 233 -2.47 -9.57 21.55
CA VAL A 233 -2.66 -10.99 21.31
C VAL A 233 -1.80 -11.81 22.26
N GLU A 234 -2.33 -12.92 22.75
CA GLU A 234 -1.54 -13.92 23.47
C GLU A 234 -0.85 -14.84 22.47
N LEU A 235 0.41 -15.18 22.73
CA LEU A 235 1.22 -16.06 21.88
C LEU A 235 1.33 -17.43 22.52
N ASN A 236 1.16 -18.48 21.71
CA ASN A 236 1.46 -19.85 22.13
C ASN A 236 2.96 -20.17 21.95
N SER A 237 3.36 -21.41 22.28
CA SER A 237 4.75 -21.86 22.14
C SER A 237 5.31 -21.84 20.72
N ASP A 238 4.45 -21.77 19.71
CA ASP A 238 4.81 -21.70 18.29
C ASP A 238 4.71 -20.27 17.73
N ASN A 239 4.56 -19.26 18.59
CA ASN A 239 4.33 -17.84 18.27
C ASN A 239 3.08 -17.62 17.40
N GLU A 240 2.07 -18.47 17.56
CA GLU A 240 0.78 -18.33 16.91
C GLU A 240 -0.20 -17.65 17.84
N PHE A 241 -1.10 -16.88 17.26
CA PHE A 241 -2.16 -16.16 17.95
C PHE A 241 -3.49 -16.32 17.24
N ASN A 242 -4.58 -16.17 18.00
CA ASN A 242 -5.92 -16.11 17.46
C ASN A 242 -6.85 -15.37 18.43
N GLY A 243 -7.98 -14.90 17.92
CA GLY A 243 -8.98 -14.23 18.73
C GLY A 243 -10.10 -13.63 17.90
N SER A 244 -10.81 -12.69 18.51
CA SER A 244 -11.85 -11.89 17.86
C SER A 244 -11.65 -10.42 18.22
N GLY A 245 -11.99 -9.55 17.29
CA GLY A 245 -11.92 -8.10 17.45
C GLY A 245 -13.19 -7.42 16.95
N GLU A 246 -13.35 -6.17 17.34
CA GLU A 246 -14.36 -5.30 16.77
C GLU A 246 -13.85 -3.86 16.67
N THR A 247 -14.34 -3.16 15.66
CA THR A 247 -14.21 -1.70 15.52
C THR A 247 -15.58 -1.06 15.68
N GLU A 248 -15.68 0.24 15.45
CA GLU A 248 -16.97 0.93 15.37
C GLU A 248 -17.91 0.30 14.31
N PHE A 249 -17.35 -0.19 13.20
CA PHE A 249 -18.12 -0.61 12.03
C PHE A 249 -18.13 -2.11 11.77
N ILE A 250 -17.12 -2.86 12.23
CA ILE A 250 -16.92 -4.26 11.82
C ILE A 250 -16.66 -5.14 13.05
N THR A 251 -17.18 -6.36 13.03
CA THR A 251 -16.76 -7.47 13.90
C THR A 251 -15.97 -8.48 13.08
N PHE A 252 -14.93 -9.08 13.64
CA PHE A 252 -14.09 -10.03 12.93
C PHE A 252 -13.42 -11.02 13.89
N SER A 253 -12.98 -12.15 13.33
CA SER A 253 -12.04 -13.09 13.93
C SER A 253 -10.66 -12.91 13.31
N TYR A 254 -9.64 -13.35 14.03
CA TYR A 254 -8.28 -13.33 13.52
C TYR A 254 -7.48 -14.54 13.99
N ASP A 255 -6.50 -14.91 13.17
CA ASP A 255 -5.42 -15.82 13.50
C ASP A 255 -4.14 -15.40 12.79
N GLY A 256 -3.00 -15.84 13.31
CA GLY A 256 -1.73 -15.54 12.69
C GLY A 256 -0.55 -16.18 13.37
N LYS A 257 0.63 -15.94 12.79
CA LYS A 257 1.90 -16.48 13.24
C LYS A 257 3.00 -15.45 13.04
N ILE A 258 3.83 -15.29 14.06
CA ILE A 258 4.97 -14.38 14.04
C ILE A 258 6.26 -15.21 13.96
N THR A 259 7.12 -14.89 13.00
CA THR A 259 8.51 -15.36 12.94
C THR A 259 9.47 -14.17 12.93
N GLU A 260 10.77 -14.44 12.94
CA GLU A 260 11.80 -13.38 12.84
C GLU A 260 11.71 -12.60 11.53
N GLU A 261 11.29 -13.27 10.44
CA GLU A 261 11.30 -12.71 9.07
C GLU A 261 9.91 -12.49 8.49
N SER A 262 8.84 -12.99 9.12
CA SER A 262 7.50 -12.93 8.55
C SER A 262 6.38 -12.79 9.58
N LEU A 263 5.29 -12.18 9.14
CA LEU A 263 4.03 -12.16 9.85
C LEU A 263 2.92 -12.68 8.92
N VAL A 264 2.33 -13.82 9.29
CA VAL A 264 1.07 -14.27 8.70
C VAL A 264 -0.06 -13.74 9.57
N PHE A 265 -1.01 -13.01 8.98
CA PHE A 265 -2.15 -12.47 9.69
C PHE A 265 -3.42 -12.59 8.85
N ASN A 266 -4.31 -13.49 9.27
CA ASN A 266 -5.60 -13.71 8.65
C ASN A 266 -6.70 -13.00 9.44
N ILE A 267 -7.51 -12.22 8.74
CA ILE A 267 -8.78 -11.70 9.23
C ILE A 267 -9.88 -12.56 8.62
N THR A 268 -10.74 -13.10 9.46
CA THR A 268 -11.81 -14.03 9.11
C THR A 268 -13.13 -13.60 9.72
N ASP A 269 -14.24 -14.11 9.18
CA ASP A 269 -15.61 -13.80 9.62
C ASP A 269 -15.91 -12.29 9.75
N ALA A 270 -15.20 -11.47 8.98
CA ALA A 270 -15.35 -10.03 9.04
C ALA A 270 -16.74 -9.65 8.49
N THR A 271 -17.50 -8.91 9.30
CA THR A 271 -18.90 -8.56 9.02
C THR A 271 -19.20 -7.14 9.49
N LEU A 272 -19.89 -6.36 8.66
CA LEU A 272 -20.39 -5.03 8.99
C LEU A 272 -21.47 -5.08 10.08
N LYS A 273 -21.37 -4.17 11.04
CA LYS A 273 -22.41 -3.94 12.07
C LYS A 273 -23.67 -3.31 11.46
N ASP A 274 -23.51 -2.38 10.52
CA ASP A 274 -24.60 -1.89 9.68
C ASP A 274 -24.64 -2.66 8.36
N SER A 275 -25.66 -3.50 8.21
CA SER A 275 -25.85 -4.37 7.04
C SER A 275 -26.90 -3.84 6.05
N SER A 276 -27.30 -2.57 6.14
CA SER A 276 -28.35 -1.97 5.29
C SER A 276 -28.11 -2.11 3.78
N LEU A 277 -26.84 -2.05 3.35
CA LEU A 277 -26.42 -2.28 1.97
C LEU A 277 -25.86 -3.69 1.71
N ALA A 278 -25.65 -4.51 2.74
CA ALA A 278 -25.00 -5.81 2.60
C ALA A 278 -25.85 -6.76 1.73
N GLY A 279 -25.20 -7.40 0.75
CA GLY A 279 -25.84 -8.28 -0.22
C GLY A 279 -26.65 -7.55 -1.30
N SER A 280 -26.68 -6.21 -1.30
CA SER A 280 -27.34 -5.45 -2.36
C SER A 280 -26.53 -5.50 -3.65
N LYS A 281 -27.25 -5.61 -4.77
CA LYS A 281 -26.69 -5.63 -6.11
C LYS A 281 -27.39 -4.58 -6.96
N TRP A 282 -26.62 -3.86 -7.76
CA TRP A 282 -27.05 -2.67 -8.48
C TRP A 282 -26.54 -2.72 -9.91
N GLU A 283 -27.33 -2.26 -10.87
CA GLU A 283 -26.88 -1.98 -12.23
C GLU A 283 -27.08 -0.51 -12.54
N ILE A 284 -26.39 -0.01 -13.57
CA ILE A 284 -26.59 1.36 -14.03
C ILE A 284 -28.04 1.56 -14.45
N TYR A 285 -28.64 2.68 -14.00
CA TYR A 285 -30.03 2.99 -14.30
C TYR A 285 -30.26 3.03 -15.81
N ASN A 286 -31.31 2.31 -16.22
CA ASN A 286 -31.60 2.08 -17.62
C ASN A 286 -33.10 1.95 -17.85
N GLU A 287 -33.56 2.37 -19.02
CA GLU A 287 -34.96 2.29 -19.43
C GLU A 287 -35.08 1.72 -20.85
N PRO A 288 -36.17 0.98 -21.16
CA PRO A 288 -36.44 0.55 -22.52
C PRO A 288 -36.53 1.75 -23.46
N ASN A 289 -35.83 1.72 -24.59
CA ASN A 289 -35.95 2.77 -25.60
C ASN A 289 -37.29 2.60 -26.36
N PRO A 290 -38.26 3.54 -26.23
CA PRO A 290 -39.57 3.41 -26.87
C PRO A 290 -39.51 3.46 -28.40
N TRP A 291 -38.41 3.96 -28.96
CA TRP A 291 -38.18 4.11 -30.38
C TRP A 291 -37.28 3.03 -30.96
N TYR A 292 -36.90 2.02 -30.17
CA TYR A 292 -36.10 0.90 -30.66
C TYR A 292 -36.86 0.08 -31.71
N ASP A 293 -36.19 -0.17 -32.84
CA ASP A 293 -36.64 -1.07 -33.89
C ASP A 293 -35.44 -1.95 -34.32
N PRO A 294 -35.51 -3.28 -34.11
CA PRO A 294 -34.42 -4.19 -34.48
C PRO A 294 -34.16 -4.26 -36.00
N GLU A 295 -35.07 -3.78 -36.84
CA GLU A 295 -34.93 -3.74 -38.30
C GLU A 295 -34.44 -2.37 -38.81
N ASP A 296 -34.43 -1.33 -37.97
CA ASP A 296 -33.93 0.01 -38.30
C ASP A 296 -32.61 0.31 -37.56
N PRO A 297 -31.45 0.28 -38.24
CA PRO A 297 -30.16 0.58 -37.62
C PRO A 297 -30.02 2.02 -37.11
N SER A 298 -30.96 2.92 -37.41
CA SER A 298 -31.01 4.28 -36.87
C SER A 298 -31.84 4.44 -35.59
N ALA A 299 -32.56 3.39 -35.17
CA ALA A 299 -33.46 3.40 -34.01
C ALA A 299 -32.77 3.46 -32.63
N GLY A 300 -31.43 3.54 -32.60
CA GLY A 300 -30.64 3.56 -31.37
C GLY A 300 -30.63 2.21 -30.64
N ALA A 301 -30.04 2.17 -29.46
CA ALA A 301 -29.95 0.94 -28.65
C ALA A 301 -31.33 0.55 -28.08
N ALA A 302 -31.54 -0.75 -27.81
CA ALA A 302 -32.78 -1.27 -27.20
C ALA A 302 -33.07 -0.70 -25.81
N VAL A 303 -32.03 -0.24 -25.13
CA VAL A 303 -32.06 0.34 -23.80
C VAL A 303 -31.31 1.67 -23.84
N THR A 304 -31.84 2.67 -23.16
CA THR A 304 -31.17 3.95 -22.93
C THR A 304 -30.71 4.00 -21.49
N TYR A 305 -29.44 4.26 -21.28
CA TYR A 305 -28.89 4.44 -19.94
C TYR A 305 -28.97 5.92 -19.54
N ASN A 306 -29.29 6.17 -18.27
CA ASN A 306 -29.13 7.48 -17.64
C ASN A 306 -28.19 7.34 -16.43
N GLY A 307 -26.98 6.87 -16.69
CA GLY A 307 -26.10 6.36 -15.64
C GLY A 307 -25.32 7.38 -14.80
N VAL A 308 -25.24 8.65 -15.22
CA VAL A 308 -24.48 9.67 -14.49
C VAL A 308 -25.42 10.55 -13.68
N HIS A 309 -25.19 10.62 -12.37
CA HIS A 309 -25.87 11.54 -11.46
C HIS A 309 -25.14 12.88 -11.45
N VAL A 310 -25.87 13.96 -11.69
CA VAL A 310 -25.37 15.33 -11.53
C VAL A 310 -26.45 16.18 -10.85
N LEU A 311 -26.17 16.60 -9.63
CA LEU A 311 -26.85 17.72 -8.98
C LEU A 311 -25.83 18.84 -8.88
N TRP A 312 -26.08 20.00 -9.47
CA TRP A 312 -25.22 21.16 -9.24
C TRP A 312 -26.03 22.44 -9.29
N GLU A 313 -26.23 22.99 -8.10
CA GLU A 313 -26.97 24.22 -7.86
C GLU A 313 -26.01 25.35 -7.48
N SER A 314 -26.20 26.50 -8.10
CA SER A 314 -25.46 27.73 -7.83
C SER A 314 -26.40 28.92 -7.83
N GLU A 315 -26.10 29.91 -6.98
CA GLU A 315 -26.82 31.20 -7.01
C GLU A 315 -26.59 31.95 -8.33
N LYS A 316 -25.41 31.77 -8.95
CA LYS A 316 -25.14 32.22 -10.31
C LYS A 316 -25.52 31.13 -11.30
N LYS A 317 -26.53 31.43 -12.12
CA LYS A 317 -26.99 30.59 -13.23
C LYS A 317 -26.18 30.84 -14.48
N VAL A 318 -26.25 29.90 -15.42
CA VAL A 318 -25.64 30.02 -16.74
C VAL A 318 -26.68 30.47 -17.76
N GLU A 319 -26.28 31.32 -18.69
CA GLU A 319 -27.12 31.81 -19.78
C GLU A 319 -26.52 31.36 -21.11
N LEU A 320 -27.00 30.24 -21.65
CA LEU A 320 -26.59 29.76 -22.98
C LEU A 320 -27.23 30.56 -24.11
N PHE A 321 -28.49 30.98 -23.91
CA PHE A 321 -29.26 31.76 -24.86
C PHE A 321 -29.77 33.03 -24.18
N PRO A 322 -29.75 34.20 -24.87
CA PRO A 322 -30.24 35.44 -24.31
C PRO A 322 -31.66 35.29 -23.70
N GLY A 323 -31.79 35.61 -22.42
CA GLY A 323 -33.01 35.54 -21.63
C GLY A 323 -33.36 34.15 -21.08
N SER A 324 -32.50 33.14 -21.22
CA SER A 324 -32.74 31.77 -20.75
C SER A 324 -31.64 31.31 -19.78
N GLU A 325 -31.86 31.55 -18.49
CA GLU A 325 -30.98 31.08 -17.42
C GLU A 325 -31.31 29.64 -17.02
N MET A 326 -30.29 28.84 -16.74
CA MET A 326 -30.41 27.46 -16.27
C MET A 326 -29.40 27.14 -15.17
N GLN A 327 -29.62 26.05 -14.42
CA GLN A 327 -28.64 25.60 -13.45
C GLN A 327 -27.41 25.01 -14.16
N ILE A 328 -26.23 25.17 -13.57
CA ILE A 328 -25.00 24.60 -14.14
C ILE A 328 -25.09 23.06 -14.23
N GLY A 329 -25.75 22.40 -13.27
CA GLY A 329 -25.97 20.95 -13.31
C GLY A 329 -26.82 20.50 -14.51
N GLU A 330 -27.80 21.30 -14.91
CA GLU A 330 -28.61 21.02 -16.10
C GLU A 330 -27.77 21.13 -17.37
N LEU A 331 -26.85 22.11 -17.43
CA LEU A 331 -25.92 22.26 -18.56
C LEU A 331 -24.92 21.10 -18.64
N VAL A 332 -24.36 20.67 -17.51
CA VAL A 332 -23.46 19.51 -17.45
C VAL A 332 -24.20 18.24 -17.89
N THR A 333 -25.41 18.02 -17.39
CA THR A 333 -26.25 16.87 -17.80
C THR A 333 -26.53 16.89 -19.30
N LEU A 334 -26.86 18.06 -19.85
CA LEU A 334 -27.08 18.23 -21.28
C LEU A 334 -25.81 17.92 -22.10
N ALA A 335 -24.65 18.40 -21.64
CA ALA A 335 -23.37 18.12 -22.29
C ALA A 335 -23.07 16.61 -22.30
N LEU A 336 -23.24 15.91 -21.17
CA LEU A 336 -23.03 14.46 -21.07
C LEU A 336 -23.94 13.64 -21.99
N ALA A 337 -25.16 14.13 -22.27
CA ALA A 337 -26.10 13.49 -23.19
C ALA A 337 -25.70 13.68 -24.67
N PHE A 338 -25.10 14.81 -25.02
CA PHE A 338 -24.73 15.14 -26.41
C PHE A 338 -23.31 14.70 -26.80
N VAL A 339 -22.39 14.55 -25.85
CA VAL A 339 -21.05 14.04 -26.13
C VAL A 339 -21.16 12.59 -26.58
N SER A 340 -20.81 12.36 -27.85
CA SER A 340 -20.73 11.03 -28.44
C SER A 340 -19.26 10.62 -28.58
N ILE A 341 -18.91 9.49 -27.97
CA ILE A 341 -17.55 8.92 -28.03
C ILE A 341 -17.64 7.59 -28.77
N GLU A 342 -16.60 7.23 -29.51
CA GLU A 342 -16.51 5.93 -30.18
C GLU A 342 -16.55 4.81 -29.12
N GLY A 343 -17.54 3.92 -29.23
CA GLY A 343 -17.72 2.78 -28.35
C GLY A 343 -16.81 1.60 -28.68
N PRO A 344 -16.86 0.52 -27.87
CA PRO A 344 -16.00 -0.66 -28.06
C PRO A 344 -16.16 -1.37 -29.41
N ASP A 345 -17.31 -1.19 -30.07
CA ASP A 345 -17.66 -1.74 -31.38
C ASP A 345 -17.40 -0.74 -32.54
N GLY A 346 -16.84 0.43 -32.25
CA GLY A 346 -16.64 1.52 -33.21
C GLY A 346 -17.87 2.40 -33.45
N THR A 347 -18.99 2.14 -32.77
CA THR A 347 -20.22 2.91 -32.91
C THR A 347 -20.21 4.11 -31.96
N PRO A 348 -20.51 5.34 -32.41
CA PRO A 348 -20.64 6.48 -31.51
C PRO A 348 -21.77 6.28 -30.49
N ALA A 349 -21.47 6.46 -29.20
CA ALA A 349 -22.43 6.36 -28.10
C ALA A 349 -22.22 7.46 -27.06
N SER A 350 -23.28 7.81 -26.32
CA SER A 350 -23.21 8.78 -25.23
C SER A 350 -22.42 8.22 -24.04
N ILE A 351 -21.89 9.11 -23.20
CA ILE A 351 -21.19 8.73 -21.95
C ILE A 351 -22.08 7.87 -21.06
N HIS A 352 -23.38 8.18 -20.97
CA HIS A 352 -24.33 7.38 -20.19
C HIS A 352 -24.43 5.94 -20.70
N ASN A 353 -24.54 5.74 -22.03
CA ASN A 353 -24.60 4.41 -22.62
C ASN A 353 -23.27 3.66 -22.48
N LEU A 354 -22.13 4.34 -22.68
CA LEU A 354 -20.82 3.74 -22.52
C LEU A 354 -20.57 3.29 -21.08
N LEU A 355 -20.98 4.09 -20.09
CA LEU A 355 -20.91 3.71 -18.68
C LEU A 355 -21.76 2.47 -18.39
N GLY A 356 -23.02 2.44 -18.86
CA GLY A 356 -23.90 1.28 -18.70
C GLY A 356 -23.40 0.01 -19.39
N MET A 357 -22.71 0.13 -20.52
CA MET A 357 -22.06 -0.99 -21.19
C MET A 357 -20.80 -1.46 -20.44
N ALA A 358 -20.00 -0.52 -19.94
CA ALA A 358 -18.73 -0.79 -19.29
C ALA A 358 -18.91 -1.39 -17.88
N LEU A 359 -19.90 -0.91 -17.12
CA LEU A 359 -20.18 -1.35 -15.77
C LEU A 359 -21.53 -2.09 -15.74
N LYS A 360 -21.46 -3.42 -15.66
CA LYS A 360 -22.64 -4.28 -15.64
C LYS A 360 -23.36 -4.25 -14.31
N ASP A 361 -22.62 -4.46 -13.23
CA ASP A 361 -23.20 -4.45 -11.88
C ASP A 361 -22.18 -4.11 -10.80
N ILE A 362 -22.69 -3.63 -9.65
CA ILE A 362 -21.96 -3.39 -8.41
C ILE A 362 -22.64 -4.21 -7.30
N THR A 363 -21.85 -4.87 -6.47
CA THR A 363 -22.34 -5.64 -5.32
C THR A 363 -21.65 -5.16 -4.04
N PHE A 364 -22.45 -4.81 -3.04
CA PHE A 364 -22.00 -4.49 -1.69
C PHE A 364 -22.05 -5.76 -0.83
N LEU A 365 -20.92 -6.17 -0.27
CA LEU A 365 -20.78 -7.43 0.46
C LEU A 365 -20.87 -7.20 1.98
N ALA A 366 -21.30 -8.25 2.70
CA ALA A 366 -21.51 -8.18 4.15
C ALA A 366 -20.22 -7.93 4.96
N ASP A 367 -19.07 -8.21 4.37
CA ASP A 367 -17.75 -7.96 4.95
C ASP A 367 -17.21 -6.55 4.65
N GLY A 368 -18.03 -5.69 4.05
CA GLY A 368 -17.62 -4.34 3.68
C GLY A 368 -16.85 -4.27 2.38
N ASN A 369 -16.64 -5.36 1.63
CA ASN A 369 -16.11 -5.26 0.27
C ASN A 369 -17.15 -4.75 -0.73
N ILE A 370 -16.68 -4.04 -1.76
CA ILE A 370 -17.45 -3.75 -2.97
C ILE A 370 -16.80 -4.51 -4.12
N THR A 371 -17.62 -5.20 -4.90
CA THR A 371 -17.19 -5.82 -6.16
C THR A 371 -18.01 -5.25 -7.31
N ALA A 372 -17.42 -5.23 -8.50
CA ALA A 372 -18.08 -4.78 -9.70
C ALA A 372 -17.85 -5.79 -10.83
N THR A 373 -18.88 -6.01 -11.65
CA THR A 373 -18.74 -6.72 -12.92
C THR A 373 -18.61 -5.69 -14.04
N TYR A 374 -17.52 -5.74 -14.81
CA TYR A 374 -17.24 -4.76 -15.86
C TYR A 374 -16.81 -5.44 -17.16
N LEU A 375 -16.98 -4.71 -18.27
CA LEU A 375 -16.57 -5.13 -19.59
C LEU A 375 -15.06 -5.01 -19.73
N ASP A 376 -14.38 -6.13 -19.93
CA ASP A 376 -13.01 -6.15 -20.41
C ASP A 376 -13.00 -5.78 -21.90
N THR A 377 -12.48 -4.61 -22.22
CA THR A 377 -12.44 -4.10 -23.60
C THR A 377 -11.43 -4.82 -24.49
N ALA A 378 -10.47 -5.54 -23.92
CA ALA A 378 -9.52 -6.35 -24.69
C ALA A 378 -10.13 -7.66 -25.16
N THR A 379 -11.00 -8.27 -24.34
CA THR A 379 -11.63 -9.56 -24.65
C THR A 379 -13.09 -9.46 -25.08
N GLY A 380 -13.76 -8.34 -24.79
CA GLY A 380 -15.20 -8.17 -24.98
C GLY A 380 -16.06 -8.96 -23.99
N ALA A 381 -15.46 -9.57 -22.96
CA ALA A 381 -16.15 -10.37 -21.95
C ALA A 381 -16.36 -9.57 -20.67
N TYR A 382 -17.37 -9.95 -19.89
CA TYR A 382 -17.56 -9.39 -18.55
C TYR A 382 -16.75 -10.16 -17.51
N SER A 383 -16.02 -9.44 -16.66
CA SER A 383 -15.25 -9.99 -15.55
C SER A 383 -15.59 -9.29 -14.24
N ALA A 384 -15.45 -10.01 -13.13
CA ALA A 384 -15.64 -9.46 -11.80
C ALA A 384 -14.32 -8.85 -11.31
N SER A 385 -14.41 -7.72 -10.62
CA SER A 385 -13.29 -7.12 -9.92
C SER A 385 -12.83 -8.04 -8.77
N PRO A 386 -11.52 -8.14 -8.52
CA PRO A 386 -11.03 -8.71 -7.26
C PRO A 386 -11.66 -8.01 -6.04
N VAL A 387 -11.80 -8.75 -4.94
CA VAL A 387 -12.12 -8.16 -3.64
C VAL A 387 -10.93 -7.36 -3.10
N ASN A 388 -11.14 -6.59 -2.03
CA ASN A 388 -10.14 -5.73 -1.39
C ASN A 388 -9.61 -4.57 -2.26
N LEU A 389 -10.23 -4.29 -3.42
CA LEU A 389 -9.98 -3.08 -4.20
C LEU A 389 -10.71 -1.86 -3.62
N ALA A 390 -11.96 -2.07 -3.20
CA ALA A 390 -12.80 -1.05 -2.61
C ALA A 390 -13.58 -1.66 -1.44
N GLN A 391 -13.69 -0.90 -0.36
CA GLN A 391 -14.44 -1.28 0.83
C GLN A 391 -15.32 -0.12 1.29
N TYR A 392 -16.34 -0.40 2.10
CA TYR A 392 -17.28 0.59 2.59
C TYR A 392 -17.69 0.38 4.03
N VAL A 393 -18.10 1.47 4.67
CA VAL A 393 -18.91 1.44 5.91
C VAL A 393 -20.02 2.47 5.81
N VAL A 394 -21.19 2.16 6.36
CA VAL A 394 -22.31 3.11 6.46
C VAL A 394 -22.09 3.96 7.71
N THR A 395 -22.10 5.28 7.54
CA THR A 395 -21.87 6.25 8.64
C THR A 395 -23.14 6.98 9.08
N GLY A 396 -24.18 6.93 8.26
CA GLY A 396 -25.45 7.58 8.51
C GLY A 396 -26.52 7.17 7.51
N ALA A 397 -27.75 7.65 7.71
CA ALA A 397 -28.83 7.35 6.78
C ALA A 397 -28.55 8.01 5.42
N GLY A 398 -28.34 7.21 4.38
CA GLY A 398 -27.96 7.72 3.05
C GLY A 398 -26.52 8.20 2.96
N GLU A 399 -25.64 7.83 3.90
CA GLU A 399 -24.23 8.23 3.91
C GLU A 399 -23.31 7.03 4.14
N LEU A 400 -22.24 6.92 3.35
CA LEU A 400 -21.20 5.92 3.52
C LEU A 400 -19.80 6.52 3.29
N ARG A 401 -18.78 5.83 3.82
CA ARG A 401 -17.37 6.07 3.50
C ARG A 401 -16.87 4.99 2.57
N LEU A 402 -16.31 5.39 1.42
CA LEU A 402 -15.72 4.50 0.43
C LEU A 402 -14.20 4.51 0.56
N PHE A 403 -13.62 3.38 0.91
CA PHE A 403 -12.17 3.18 1.03
C PHE A 403 -11.65 2.52 -0.24
N LEU A 404 -10.67 3.13 -0.88
CA LEU A 404 -9.97 2.55 -2.02
C LEU A 404 -8.63 2.00 -1.55
N ASN A 405 -8.22 0.85 -2.06
CA ASN A 405 -6.91 0.26 -1.80
C ASN A 405 -5.97 0.52 -2.98
N PRO A 406 -5.11 1.56 -2.91
CA PRO A 406 -4.29 1.94 -4.05
C PRO A 406 -3.36 0.82 -4.51
N SER A 407 -2.66 0.15 -3.59
CA SER A 407 -1.70 -0.91 -3.94
C SER A 407 -2.39 -2.08 -4.67
N ALA A 408 -3.59 -2.48 -4.23
CA ALA A 408 -4.35 -3.52 -4.90
C ALA A 408 -4.88 -3.06 -6.28
N ILE A 409 -5.31 -1.79 -6.41
CA ILE A 409 -5.73 -1.21 -7.70
C ILE A 409 -4.56 -1.19 -8.69
N ILE A 410 -3.39 -0.74 -8.24
CA ILE A 410 -2.16 -0.66 -9.04
C ILE A 410 -1.75 -2.05 -9.53
N ALA A 411 -1.68 -3.01 -8.61
CA ALA A 411 -1.39 -4.39 -8.95
C ALA A 411 -2.39 -4.95 -9.97
N ASN A 412 -3.69 -4.65 -9.82
CA ASN A 412 -4.72 -5.06 -10.78
C ASN A 412 -4.51 -4.43 -12.16
N VAL A 413 -4.19 -3.13 -12.24
CA VAL A 413 -3.94 -2.42 -13.51
C VAL A 413 -2.70 -2.96 -14.22
N ILE A 414 -1.60 -3.16 -13.50
CA ILE A 414 -0.35 -3.73 -14.03
C ILE A 414 -0.61 -5.12 -14.62
N ASN A 415 -1.34 -5.97 -13.90
CA ASN A 415 -1.67 -7.32 -14.34
C ASN A 415 -2.53 -7.38 -15.61
N HIS A 416 -3.28 -6.31 -15.90
CA HIS A 416 -4.11 -6.19 -17.11
C HIS A 416 -3.43 -5.39 -18.24
N GLY A 417 -2.13 -5.11 -18.13
CA GLY A 417 -1.35 -4.43 -19.18
C GLY A 417 -1.79 -2.99 -19.43
N GLY A 418 -2.39 -2.33 -18.43
CA GLY A 418 -2.89 -0.98 -18.54
C GLY A 418 -1.80 0.01 -18.93
N LYS A 419 -1.99 0.71 -20.05
CA LYS A 419 -1.19 1.88 -20.43
C LYS A 419 -1.94 3.14 -20.00
N SER A 420 -1.34 3.93 -19.12
CA SER A 420 -1.86 5.23 -18.72
C SER A 420 -1.87 6.16 -19.94
N ARG A 421 -2.97 6.90 -20.12
CA ARG A 421 -3.07 7.93 -21.14
C ARG A 421 -2.34 9.17 -20.63
N SER A 422 -1.44 9.72 -21.44
CA SER A 422 -0.66 10.93 -21.15
C SER A 422 -1.55 12.18 -21.19
N VAL A 423 -2.32 12.41 -20.14
CA VAL A 423 -2.78 13.75 -19.77
C VAL A 423 -1.85 14.23 -18.67
N ASP A 424 -1.51 15.53 -18.64
CA ASP A 424 -0.73 16.11 -17.54
C ASP A 424 -1.58 16.19 -16.27
N THR A 425 -1.93 15.03 -15.70
CA THR A 425 -2.76 14.89 -14.51
C THR A 425 -2.00 15.27 -13.24
N MET A 426 -0.68 15.47 -13.32
CA MET A 426 0.15 15.78 -12.15
C MET A 426 -0.11 17.18 -11.63
N SER A 427 -0.24 18.18 -12.50
CA SER A 427 -0.57 19.55 -12.09
C SER A 427 -1.96 19.63 -11.43
N ILE A 428 -2.92 18.86 -11.96
CA ILE A 428 -4.26 18.74 -11.36
C ILE A 428 -4.18 18.04 -10.01
N LEU A 429 -3.45 16.92 -9.92
CA LEU A 429 -3.28 16.14 -8.70
C LEU A 429 -2.64 16.97 -7.59
N MET A 430 -1.61 17.77 -7.90
CA MET A 430 -0.96 18.68 -6.95
C MET A 430 -1.93 19.70 -6.37
N ASN A 431 -2.80 20.28 -7.21
CA ASN A 431 -3.75 21.29 -6.77
C ASN A 431 -4.82 20.71 -5.82
N VAL A 432 -5.22 19.45 -6.01
CA VAL A 432 -6.29 18.81 -5.22
C VAL A 432 -5.77 17.88 -4.11
N ALA A 433 -4.45 17.74 -3.95
CA ALA A 433 -3.85 16.80 -3.02
C ALA A 433 -4.32 17.02 -1.58
N GLN A 434 -4.46 18.28 -1.15
CA GLN A 434 -4.92 18.61 0.21
C GLN A 434 -6.33 18.11 0.50
N ASP A 435 -7.20 18.01 -0.52
CA ASP A 435 -8.58 17.53 -0.38
C ASP A 435 -8.69 16.02 -0.56
N VAL A 436 -7.88 15.43 -1.45
CA VAL A 436 -7.93 14.00 -1.79
C VAL A 436 -7.15 13.11 -0.83
N VAL A 437 -5.96 13.54 -0.37
CA VAL A 437 -5.10 12.73 0.51
C VAL A 437 -5.81 12.32 1.81
N PRO A 438 -6.54 13.21 2.52
CA PRO A 438 -7.32 12.79 3.68
C PRO A 438 -8.37 11.72 3.37
N CYS A 439 -8.91 11.69 2.15
CA CYS A 439 -9.89 10.69 1.72
C CYS A 439 -9.26 9.32 1.43
N LEU A 440 -7.98 9.26 1.05
CA LEU A 440 -7.25 7.99 0.93
C LEU A 440 -7.15 7.25 2.27
N VAL A 441 -7.17 8.00 3.38
CA VAL A 441 -7.08 7.47 4.74
C VAL A 441 -8.45 7.24 5.36
N ASN A 442 -9.33 8.24 5.29
CA ASN A 442 -10.62 8.26 6.00
C ASN A 442 -11.81 7.78 5.15
N GLY A 443 -11.57 7.48 3.88
CA GLY A 443 -12.60 7.12 2.91
C GLY A 443 -13.32 8.33 2.32
N PHE A 444 -13.65 8.22 1.03
CA PHE A 444 -14.41 9.20 0.29
C PHE A 444 -15.84 9.27 0.82
N PRO A 445 -16.37 10.48 1.12
CA PRO A 445 -17.76 10.63 1.54
C PRO A 445 -18.68 10.42 0.33
N VAL A 446 -19.51 9.38 0.40
CA VAL A 446 -20.52 9.08 -0.61
C VAL A 446 -21.90 9.22 0.01
N VAL A 447 -22.75 10.00 -0.64
CA VAL A 447 -24.17 10.08 -0.36
C VAL A 447 -24.93 9.13 -1.28
N TYR A 448 -26.00 8.53 -0.78
CA TYR A 448 -26.86 7.66 -1.56
C TYR A 448 -28.32 7.80 -1.15
N GLY A 449 -29.22 7.54 -2.10
CA GLY A 449 -30.65 7.62 -1.85
C GLY A 449 -31.48 7.40 -3.11
N THR A 450 -32.78 7.58 -2.97
CA THR A 450 -33.73 7.51 -4.08
C THR A 450 -33.80 8.85 -4.82
N ASP A 451 -34.08 8.80 -6.12
CA ASP A 451 -34.45 10.00 -6.88
C ASP A 451 -35.55 10.79 -6.17
N LYS A 452 -35.34 12.10 -6.05
CA LYS A 452 -36.28 13.04 -5.43
C LYS A 452 -37.10 13.80 -6.46
N THR A 453 -36.74 13.73 -7.74
CA THR A 453 -37.45 14.43 -8.80
C THR A 453 -38.81 13.79 -9.11
N GLY A 454 -38.93 12.48 -8.85
CA GLY A 454 -40.16 11.70 -9.05
C GLY A 454 -40.46 11.40 -10.52
N TYR A 455 -39.52 11.71 -11.42
CA TYR A 455 -39.63 11.38 -12.83
C TYR A 455 -39.26 9.92 -13.12
N TYR A 456 -38.34 9.36 -12.33
CA TYR A 456 -37.79 8.04 -12.57
C TYR A 456 -38.25 7.05 -11.49
N GLU A 457 -38.92 5.98 -11.91
CA GLU A 457 -39.31 4.92 -10.98
C GLU A 457 -38.09 4.08 -10.60
N ASN A 458 -37.94 3.80 -9.30
CA ASN A 458 -36.89 2.94 -8.73
C ASN A 458 -35.44 3.37 -9.04
N MET A 459 -35.23 4.62 -9.46
CA MET A 459 -33.89 5.17 -9.60
C MET A 459 -33.34 5.51 -8.22
N GLU A 460 -32.15 4.99 -7.94
CA GLU A 460 -31.32 5.35 -6.79
C GLU A 460 -30.01 5.94 -7.29
N TYR A 461 -29.24 6.57 -6.41
CA TYR A 461 -27.97 7.17 -6.75
C TYR A 461 -26.91 6.90 -5.68
N PHE A 462 -25.65 6.88 -6.10
CA PHE A 462 -24.47 6.97 -5.25
C PHE A 462 -23.60 8.11 -5.78
N ALA A 463 -23.28 9.10 -4.96
CA ALA A 463 -22.58 10.30 -5.40
C ALA A 463 -21.61 10.85 -4.37
N LEU A 464 -20.54 11.47 -4.84
CA LEU A 464 -19.70 12.33 -4.01
C LEU A 464 -20.47 13.64 -3.76
N GLY A 465 -20.52 14.07 -2.51
CA GLY A 465 -21.32 15.23 -2.10
C GLY A 465 -20.57 16.56 -2.07
N THR A 466 -21.31 17.60 -1.71
CA THR A 466 -20.85 19.00 -1.70
C THR A 466 -19.62 19.21 -0.84
N GLU A 467 -19.56 18.54 0.32
CA GLU A 467 -18.45 18.67 1.27
C GLU A 467 -17.09 18.27 0.68
N PHE A 468 -17.07 17.34 -0.26
CA PHE A 468 -15.85 16.91 -0.95
C PHE A 468 -15.64 17.65 -2.27
N LEU A 469 -16.68 17.75 -3.10
CA LEU A 469 -16.54 18.29 -4.45
C LEU A 469 -16.31 19.80 -4.48
N LYS A 470 -16.90 20.57 -3.54
CA LYS A 470 -16.74 22.04 -3.55
C LYS A 470 -15.30 22.48 -3.26
N PRO A 471 -14.58 21.93 -2.25
CA PRO A 471 -13.15 22.19 -2.07
C PRO A 471 -12.31 21.85 -3.30
N VAL A 472 -12.53 20.66 -3.89
CA VAL A 472 -11.83 20.23 -5.12
C VAL A 472 -12.07 21.20 -6.27
N LEU A 473 -13.32 21.64 -6.48
CA LEU A 473 -13.64 22.64 -7.50
C LEU A 473 -12.97 24.01 -7.23
N ASN A 474 -12.94 24.46 -5.98
CA ASN A 474 -12.23 25.70 -5.61
C ASN A 474 -10.73 25.60 -5.90
N ALA A 475 -10.12 24.44 -5.63
CA ALA A 475 -8.70 24.21 -5.86
C ALA A 475 -8.34 24.25 -7.36
N VAL A 476 -9.21 23.73 -8.23
CA VAL A 476 -8.99 23.81 -9.69
C VAL A 476 -9.54 25.10 -10.31
N SER A 477 -10.38 25.86 -9.61
CA SER A 477 -11.02 27.07 -10.13
C SER A 477 -10.08 28.09 -10.79
N PRO A 478 -8.85 28.34 -10.31
CA PRO A 478 -7.93 29.29 -10.95
C PRO A 478 -7.58 28.94 -12.40
N ILE A 479 -7.66 27.66 -12.80
CA ILE A 479 -7.35 27.23 -14.18
C ILE A 479 -8.29 27.88 -15.20
N PHE A 480 -9.52 28.20 -14.80
CA PHE A 480 -10.51 28.86 -15.66
C PHE A 480 -10.26 30.37 -15.81
N SER A 481 -9.23 30.92 -15.15
CA SER A 481 -8.76 32.28 -15.40
C SER A 481 -7.58 32.32 -16.39
N ASP A 482 -7.06 31.16 -16.78
CA ASP A 482 -5.94 31.05 -17.71
C ASP A 482 -6.44 31.10 -19.16
N GLU A 483 -6.02 32.13 -19.90
CA GLU A 483 -6.39 32.33 -21.29
C GLU A 483 -5.86 31.22 -22.22
N GLU A 484 -4.71 30.63 -21.92
CA GLU A 484 -4.17 29.52 -22.71
C GLU A 484 -5.04 28.28 -22.52
N PHE A 485 -5.45 28.00 -21.28
CA PHE A 485 -6.38 26.91 -20.97
C PHE A 485 -7.75 27.12 -21.62
N ILE A 486 -8.35 28.31 -21.50
CA ILE A 486 -9.63 28.61 -22.15
C ILE A 486 -9.52 28.42 -23.65
N GLN A 487 -8.46 28.95 -24.28
CA GLN A 487 -8.28 28.85 -25.72
C GLN A 487 -8.11 27.40 -26.17
N MET A 488 -7.40 26.58 -25.40
CA MET A 488 -7.25 25.14 -25.63
C MET A 488 -8.60 24.41 -25.58
N VAL A 489 -9.40 24.65 -24.54
CA VAL A 489 -10.73 24.06 -24.40
C VAL A 489 -11.64 24.48 -25.55
N MET A 490 -11.60 25.77 -25.92
CA MET A 490 -12.39 26.33 -27.02
C MET A 490 -12.00 25.76 -28.39
N GLU A 491 -10.71 25.54 -28.64
CA GLU A 491 -10.21 24.89 -29.87
C GLU A 491 -10.66 23.43 -29.94
N ALA A 492 -10.60 22.70 -28.82
CA ALA A 492 -11.09 21.33 -28.73
C ALA A 492 -12.60 21.24 -29.00
N MET A 493 -13.42 22.11 -28.38
CA MET A 493 -14.86 22.18 -28.64
C MET A 493 -15.17 22.57 -30.09
N SER A 494 -14.43 23.53 -30.65
CA SER A 494 -14.62 24.01 -32.03
C SER A 494 -14.31 22.94 -33.08
N SER A 495 -13.41 22.01 -32.76
CA SER A 495 -13.01 20.91 -33.63
C SER A 495 -13.96 19.71 -33.59
N ASP A 496 -14.89 19.69 -32.63
CA ASP A 496 -15.86 18.61 -32.46
C ASP A 496 -17.03 18.75 -33.47
N PRO A 497 -17.41 17.69 -34.20
CA PRO A 497 -18.50 17.74 -35.18
C PRO A 497 -19.88 18.09 -34.60
N VAL A 498 -20.10 17.83 -33.31
CA VAL A 498 -21.36 18.07 -32.58
C VAL A 498 -21.30 19.44 -31.89
N PHE A 499 -20.21 19.76 -31.19
CA PHE A 499 -20.09 20.96 -30.38
C PHE A 499 -19.48 22.17 -31.08
N GLY A 500 -18.93 22.01 -32.29
CA GLY A 500 -18.23 23.10 -32.98
C GLY A 500 -19.07 24.36 -33.18
N SER A 501 -20.38 24.20 -33.35
CA SER A 501 -21.34 25.32 -33.47
C SER A 501 -21.72 25.97 -32.13
N MET A 502 -21.48 25.28 -31.01
CA MET A 502 -21.81 25.73 -29.65
C MET A 502 -20.61 26.30 -28.89
N ALA A 503 -19.38 26.13 -29.40
CA ALA A 503 -18.16 26.56 -28.73
C ALA A 503 -18.24 28.04 -28.30
N SER A 504 -18.65 28.94 -29.20
CA SER A 504 -18.79 30.38 -28.89
C SER A 504 -19.82 30.71 -27.82
N MET A 505 -20.80 29.83 -27.57
CA MET A 505 -21.78 29.97 -26.49
C MET A 505 -21.23 29.48 -25.15
N MET A 506 -20.21 28.63 -25.17
CA MET A 506 -19.58 28.07 -23.96
C MET A 506 -18.47 28.98 -23.40
N GLU A 507 -17.86 29.85 -24.21
CA GLU A 507 -16.80 30.74 -23.71
C GLU A 507 -17.23 31.60 -22.51
N PRO A 508 -18.40 32.29 -22.52
CA PRO A 508 -18.86 33.03 -21.35
C PRO A 508 -19.08 32.14 -20.14
N VAL A 509 -19.59 30.91 -20.35
CA VAL A 509 -19.81 29.93 -19.27
C VAL A 509 -18.48 29.52 -18.64
N LEU A 510 -17.47 29.20 -19.45
CA LEU A 510 -16.13 28.82 -18.96
C LEU A 510 -15.50 29.94 -18.13
N ARG A 511 -15.67 31.19 -18.55
CA ARG A 511 -15.17 32.38 -17.83
C ARG A 511 -15.95 32.66 -16.55
N ASP A 512 -17.22 32.28 -16.50
CA ASP A 512 -18.08 32.44 -15.32
C ASP A 512 -17.91 31.31 -14.30
N LEU A 513 -17.27 30.19 -14.66
CA LEU A 513 -17.08 29.03 -13.79
C LEU A 513 -16.49 29.37 -12.41
N PRO A 514 -15.47 30.23 -12.26
CA PRO A 514 -14.98 30.61 -10.94
C PRO A 514 -16.07 31.19 -10.03
N GLU A 515 -16.91 32.09 -10.56
CA GLU A 515 -18.00 32.70 -9.78
C GLU A 515 -19.13 31.69 -9.52
N ILE A 516 -19.41 30.78 -10.46
CA ILE A 516 -20.38 29.69 -10.27
C ILE A 516 -19.91 28.73 -9.17
N ILE A 517 -18.63 28.36 -9.16
CA ILE A 517 -18.02 27.50 -8.13
C ILE A 517 -18.11 28.17 -6.76
N GLU A 518 -17.73 29.46 -6.66
CA GLU A 518 -17.83 30.24 -5.43
C GLU A 518 -19.26 30.21 -4.87
N LYS A 519 -20.24 30.45 -5.75
CA LYS A 519 -21.68 30.52 -5.44
C LYS A 519 -22.41 29.18 -5.44
N THR A 520 -21.69 28.06 -5.55
CA THR A 520 -22.29 26.71 -5.50
C THR A 520 -22.88 26.44 -4.13
N THR A 521 -24.18 26.11 -4.09
CA THR A 521 -24.92 25.78 -2.86
C THR A 521 -25.02 24.28 -2.62
N ALA A 522 -25.09 23.51 -3.70
CA ALA A 522 -25.08 22.05 -3.67
C ALA A 522 -24.38 21.51 -4.91
N ILE A 523 -23.56 20.49 -4.74
CA ILE A 523 -23.03 19.69 -5.82
C ILE A 523 -22.95 18.22 -5.41
N GLU A 524 -23.44 17.35 -6.29
CA GLU A 524 -23.29 15.90 -6.22
C GLU A 524 -22.95 15.38 -7.61
N VAL A 525 -21.94 14.53 -7.71
CA VAL A 525 -21.58 13.85 -8.95
C VAL A 525 -21.37 12.37 -8.65
N GLY A 526 -21.98 11.51 -9.45
CA GLY A 526 -21.99 10.08 -9.18
C GLY A 526 -22.66 9.25 -10.25
N ILE A 527 -23.25 8.15 -9.82
CA ILE A 527 -23.96 7.21 -10.69
C ILE A 527 -25.42 7.08 -10.28
N ASN A 528 -26.30 7.02 -11.28
CA ASN A 528 -27.67 6.57 -11.10
C ASN A 528 -27.72 5.06 -11.33
N VAL A 529 -28.42 4.37 -10.45
CA VAL A 529 -28.51 2.92 -10.42
C VAL A 529 -29.94 2.46 -10.19
N VAL A 530 -30.18 1.20 -10.49
CA VAL A 530 -31.39 0.47 -10.10
C VAL A 530 -30.99 -0.78 -9.33
N ARG A 531 -31.73 -1.09 -8.27
CA ARG A 531 -31.49 -2.28 -7.46
C ARG A 531 -31.94 -3.54 -8.20
N LEU A 532 -31.07 -4.53 -8.28
CA LEU A 532 -31.42 -5.87 -8.77
C LEU A 532 -32.14 -6.63 -7.66
N GLN A 533 -33.32 -7.19 -7.98
CA GLN A 533 -34.15 -7.97 -7.05
C GLN A 533 -33.60 -9.35 -6.75
#